data_AF-A0A959TBT6-F1
#
_entry.id   AF-A0A959TBT6-F1
#
_cell.length_a   1.000
_cell.length_b   1.000
_cell.length_c   1.000
_cell.angle_alpha   90.00
_cell.angle_beta   90.00
_cell.angle_gamma   90.00
#
_symmetry.space_group_name_H-M   'P 1'
#
loop_
_entity.id
_entity.type
_entity.pdbx_description
1 polymer ?
#
loop_
_entity_poly.entity_id
_entity_poly.type
_entity_poly.pdbx_seq_one_letter_code
_entity_poly.pdbx_strand_id
1 'polypeptide(L)' 'GDDIPDMRVMQRVALPCCPSDAAEEIKAISTYVSRYPGGGGCVRDLLEQVMKVQGRWLTDGAHTW' A
#
# COMPACT_ATOMS: atom_id res chain seq x y z
N GLY A 1 6.22 3.09 1.62
CA GLY A 1 7.55 3.29 1.02
C GLY A 1 8.26 1.97 0.98
N ASP A 2 9.45 1.95 0.44
CA ASP A 2 10.27 0.77 0.23
C ASP A 2 11.70 0.91 0.75
N ASP A 3 12.20 2.14 0.95
CA ASP A 3 13.57 2.38 1.43
C ASP A 3 13.66 3.51 2.48
N ILE A 4 14.82 3.66 3.11
CA ILE A 4 15.11 4.61 4.21
C ILE A 4 14.63 6.04 3.95
N PRO A 5 14.71 6.62 2.73
CA PRO A 5 14.19 7.95 2.47
C PRO A 5 12.69 8.11 2.79
N ASP A 6 11.89 7.04 2.71
CA ASP A 6 10.45 7.07 2.99
C ASP A 6 10.12 7.09 4.49
N MET A 7 11.07 6.65 5.32
CA MET A 7 10.86 6.39 6.75
C MET A 7 10.24 7.58 7.49
N ARG A 8 10.72 8.80 7.21
CA ARG A 8 10.22 10.02 7.85
C ARG A 8 8.75 10.31 7.55
N VAL A 9 8.30 9.99 6.33
CA VAL A 9 6.90 10.16 5.95
C VAL A 9 6.07 9.03 6.55
N MET A 10 6.57 7.79 6.50
CA MET A 10 5.89 6.61 7.04
C MET A 10 5.63 6.74 8.55
N GLN A 11 6.55 7.30 9.32
CA GLN A 11 6.37 7.55 10.76
C GLN A 11 5.31 8.62 11.10
N ARG A 12 4.82 9.38 10.12
CA ARG A 12 3.86 10.48 10.33
C ARG A 12 2.46 10.18 9.82
N VAL A 13 2.30 9.16 8.97
CA VAL A 13 1.00 8.80 8.39
C VAL A 13 0.29 7.78 9.27
N ALA A 14 -1.05 7.75 9.20
CA ALA A 14 -1.86 6.85 10.02
C ALA A 14 -1.78 5.38 9.58
N LEU A 15 -1.39 5.11 8.33
CA LEU A 15 -1.29 3.77 7.78
C LEU A 15 -0.03 3.65 6.91
N PRO A 16 1.17 3.49 7.50
CA PRO A 16 2.38 3.21 6.75
C PRO A 16 2.32 1.80 6.14
N CYS A 17 2.55 1.73 4.83
CA CYS A 17 2.55 0.48 4.07
C CYS A 17 3.81 0.32 3.23
N CYS A 18 4.24 -0.92 3.00
CA CYS A 18 5.38 -1.26 2.13
C CYS A 18 5.15 -2.55 1.32
N PRO A 19 5.89 -2.76 0.22
CA PRO A 19 5.93 -4.04 -0.49
C PRO A 19 6.72 -5.12 0.28
N SER A 20 6.61 -6.39 -0.14
CA SER A 20 7.29 -7.52 0.51
C SER A 20 8.82 -7.52 0.34
N ASP A 21 9.34 -6.77 -0.63
CA ASP A 21 10.77 -6.63 -0.95
C ASP A 21 11.37 -5.30 -0.47
N ALA A 22 10.63 -4.53 0.36
CA ALA A 22 11.16 -3.33 1.02
C ALA A 22 12.34 -3.62 1.96
N ALA A 23 13.12 -2.60 2.28
CA ALA A 23 14.14 -2.66 3.33
C ALA A 23 13.54 -3.14 4.67
N GLU A 24 14.31 -3.91 5.45
CA GLU A 24 13.81 -4.50 6.70
C GLU A 24 13.41 -3.43 7.73
N GLU A 25 14.13 -2.31 7.77
CA GLU A 25 13.80 -1.14 8.60
C GLU A 25 12.43 -0.55 8.22
N ILE A 26 12.09 -0.59 6.93
CA ILE A 26 10.80 -0.10 6.42
C ILE A 26 9.67 -1.07 6.73
N LYS A 27 9.92 -2.38 6.61
CA LYS A 27 8.95 -3.41 7.04
C LYS A 27 8.66 -3.28 8.54
N ALA A 28 9.69 -3.06 9.36
CA ALA A 28 9.56 -2.95 10.81
C ALA A 28 8.67 -1.78 11.26
N ILE A 29 8.59 -0.69 10.49
CA ILE A 29 7.72 0.46 10.79
C ILE A 29 6.40 0.45 10.03
N SER A 30 6.17 -0.53 9.17
CA SER A 30 4.95 -0.63 8.36
C SER A 30 3.84 -1.31 9.15
N THR A 31 2.66 -0.70 9.18
CA THR A 31 1.45 -1.33 9.72
C THR A 31 0.93 -2.42 8.80
N TYR A 32 1.13 -2.25 7.49
CA TYR A 32 0.80 -3.25 6.50
C TYR A 32 2.00 -3.52 5.57
N VAL A 33 2.35 -4.80 5.45
CA VAL A 33 3.31 -5.28 4.46
C VAL A 33 2.54 -6.08 3.42
N SER A 34 2.52 -5.60 2.18
CA SER A 34 1.93 -6.33 1.06
C SER A 34 2.67 -7.66 0.85
N ARG A 35 1.93 -8.72 0.52
CA ARG A 35 2.51 -10.01 0.08
C ARG A 35 3.24 -9.92 -1.27
N TYR A 36 2.92 -8.89 -2.06
CA TYR A 36 3.50 -8.66 -3.38
C TYR A 36 4.68 -7.68 -3.31
N PRO A 37 5.71 -7.88 -4.17
CA PRO A 37 6.85 -6.98 -4.26
C PRO A 37 6.48 -5.65 -4.95
N GLY A 38 7.40 -4.69 -4.90
CA GLY A 38 7.35 -3.45 -5.67
C GLY A 38 7.20 -3.74 -7.16
N GLY A 39 6.30 -3.02 -7.85
CA GLY A 39 5.96 -3.28 -9.26
C GLY A 39 5.19 -4.59 -9.52
N GLY A 40 5.15 -5.52 -8.56
CA GLY A 40 4.46 -6.82 -8.67
C GLY A 40 3.00 -6.83 -8.19
N GLY A 41 2.36 -5.67 -8.11
CA GLY A 41 0.95 -5.55 -7.69
C GLY A 41 0.73 -5.08 -6.25
N CYS A 42 1.78 -4.73 -5.50
CA CYS A 42 1.66 -4.19 -4.14
C CYS A 42 0.68 -3.02 -4.03
N VAL A 43 0.76 -2.04 -4.93
CA VAL A 43 -0.14 -0.88 -4.92
C VAL A 43 -1.58 -1.29 -5.25
N ARG A 44 -1.76 -2.23 -6.20
CA ARG A 44 -3.07 -2.73 -6.59
C ARG A 44 -3.77 -3.45 -5.43
N ASP A 45 -3.02 -4.26 -4.68
CA ASP A 45 -3.51 -4.96 -3.50
C ASP A 45 -4.04 -3.97 -2.44
N LEU A 46 -3.25 -2.95 -2.10
CA LEU A 46 -3.67 -1.92 -1.14
C LEU A 46 -4.88 -1.12 -1.63
N LEU A 47 -4.88 -0.73 -2.91
CA LEU A 47 -5.94 0.07 -3.52
C LEU A 47 -7.28 -0.68 -3.54
N GLU A 48 -7.26 -1.98 -3.84
CA GLU A 48 -8.45 -2.83 -3.79
C GLU A 48 -9.02 -2.92 -2.37
N GLN A 49 -8.18 -3.11 -1.35
CA GLN A 49 -8.63 -3.14 0.05
C GLN A 49 -9.27 -1.80 0.46
N VAL A 50 -8.61 -0.69 0.17
CA VAL A 50 -9.11 0.66 0.50
C VAL A 50 -10.44 0.93 -0.19
N MET A 51 -10.54 0.64 -1.49
CA MET A 51 -11.77 0.87 -2.26
C MET A 51 -12.93 0.00 -1.78
N LYS A 52 -12.67 -1.27 -1.42
CA LYS A 52 -13.69 -2.16 -0.85
C LYS A 52 -14.21 -1.63 0.48
N VAL A 53 -13.31 -1.22 1.39
CA VAL A 53 -13.71 -0.64 2.69
C VAL A 53 -14.50 0.66 2.51
N GLN A 54 -14.17 1.46 1.50
CA GLN A 54 -14.90 2.69 1.18
C GLN A 54 -16.21 2.46 0.41
N GLY A 55 -16.56 1.22 0.03
CA GLY A 55 -17.73 0.95 -0.82
C GLY A 55 -17.60 1.50 -2.25
N ARG A 56 -16.37 1.77 -2.70
CA ARG A 56 -16.05 2.32 -4.03
C ARG A 56 -15.56 1.26 -5.00
N TRP A 57 -15.56 0.01 -4.59
CA TRP A 57 -15.17 -1.12 -5.44
C TRP A 57 -16.32 -1.53 -6.34
N LEU A 58 -16.07 -1.63 -7.66
CA LEU A 58 -17.05 -2.07 -8.67
C LEU A 58 -18.37 -1.26 -8.66
N THR A 59 -18.27 0.06 -8.59
CA THR A 59 -19.42 0.96 -8.81
C THR A 59 -19.82 0.98 -10.30
N ASP A 60 -20.98 1.53 -10.63
CA ASP A 60 -21.47 1.59 -12.03
C ASP A 60 -20.48 2.30 -12.98
N GLY A 61 -19.70 3.27 -12.47
CA GLY A 61 -18.64 3.96 -13.22
C GLY A 61 -17.32 3.19 -13.34
N ALA A 62 -17.19 1.99 -12.77
CA ALA A 62 -15.96 1.21 -12.82
C ALA A 62 -15.61 0.67 -14.22
N HIS A 63 -16.56 0.76 -15.16
CA HIS A 63 -16.41 0.32 -16.54
C HIS A 63 -16.24 1.47 -17.54
N THR A 64 -16.18 2.71 -17.05
CA THR A 64 -16.00 3.93 -17.86
C THR A 64 -14.62 4.51 -17.62
N TRP A 65 -13.89 4.82 -18.70
CA TRP A 65 -12.53 5.35 -18.69
C TRP A 65 -12.50 6.83 -19.07
#